data_AF-A0A954SHR3-F1
#
_entry.id   AF-A0A954SHR3-F1
#
_cell.length_a   1.000
_cell.length_b   1.000
_cell.length_c   1.000
_cell.angle_alpha   90.00
_cell.angle_beta   90.00
_cell.angle_gamma   90.00
#
_symmetry.space_group_name_H-M   'P 1'
#
loop_
_entity.id
_entity.type
_entity.pdbx_description
1 polymer ?
#
loop_
_entity_poly.entity_id
_entity_poly.type
_entity_poly.pdbx_seq_one_letter_code
_entity_poly.pdbx_strand_id
1 'polypeptide(L)'
;MQHFPEPDAWSLKSTFQPLDIAACYGTGLTAQTIRYGTASLLAPPRLRIGPSHVAVLCEFRGSMVWVESTTLCPHPCVILGYQVDGCQAHLPEDRVRDYLASGGHVDLYRLSPIEKLSQSETELLTTILVRHFIGQRVTYDLGGALVSGSR
;
A
#
# COMPACT_ATOMS: atom_id res chain seq x y z
N MET A 1 -1.50 7.62 39.04
CA MET A 1 -0.77 7.51 37.75
C MET A 1 -1.24 6.23 37.08
N GLN A 2 -2.11 6.35 36.08
CA GLN A 2 -2.60 5.21 35.31
C GLN A 2 -1.52 4.82 34.31
N HIS A 3 -1.05 3.57 34.41
CA HIS A 3 -0.13 2.96 33.48
C HIS A 3 -0.94 2.66 32.21
N PHE A 4 -0.76 3.47 31.17
CA PHE A 4 -1.25 3.12 29.84
C PHE A 4 -0.36 2.00 29.32
N PRO A 5 -0.92 0.84 28.90
CA PRO A 5 -0.11 -0.18 28.27
C PRO A 5 0.49 0.38 26.98
N GLU A 6 1.80 0.21 26.79
CA GLU A 6 2.42 0.45 25.50
C GLU A 6 1.71 -0.43 24.45
N PRO A 7 1.37 0.12 23.27
CA PRO A 7 0.78 -0.69 22.23
C PRO A 7 1.82 -1.70 21.76
N ASP A 8 1.50 -2.99 21.94
CA ASP A 8 2.25 -4.13 21.39
C ASP A 8 2.41 -3.95 19.87
N ALA A 9 3.53 -3.36 19.47
CA ALA A 9 4.05 -3.56 18.15
C ALA A 9 4.33 -5.06 17.99
N TRP A 10 4.02 -5.63 16.82
CA TRP A 10 4.49 -6.95 16.34
C TRP A 10 3.57 -8.18 16.42
N SER A 11 2.25 -8.03 16.48
CA SER A 11 1.32 -9.09 15.99
C SER A 11 0.87 -8.86 14.52
N LEU A 12 1.71 -8.28 13.66
CA LEU A 12 1.36 -8.05 12.24
C LEU A 12 1.31 -9.35 11.41
N LYS A 13 1.93 -10.44 11.89
CA LYS A 13 1.93 -11.74 11.21
C LYS A 13 0.55 -12.41 11.09
N SER A 14 -0.48 -11.91 11.78
CA SER A 14 -1.79 -12.56 11.86
C SER A 14 -2.97 -11.72 11.36
N THR A 15 -2.76 -10.52 10.82
CA THR A 15 -3.89 -9.59 10.63
C THR A 15 -4.23 -9.22 9.20
N PHE A 16 -3.34 -9.34 8.21
CA PHE A 16 -3.64 -8.91 6.84
C PHE A 16 -4.70 -9.76 6.14
N GLN A 17 -5.51 -9.12 5.31
CA GLN A 17 -6.58 -9.77 4.54
C GLN A 17 -6.53 -9.34 3.06
N PRO A 18 -7.04 -10.18 2.15
CA PRO A 18 -7.26 -9.77 0.77
C PRO A 18 -8.09 -8.48 0.69
N LEU A 19 -7.69 -7.57 -0.19
CA LEU A 19 -8.26 -6.25 -0.39
C LEU A 19 -8.08 -5.27 0.77
N ASP A 20 -7.21 -5.57 1.74
CA ASP A 20 -6.70 -4.49 2.59
C ASP A 20 -6.00 -3.45 1.71
N ILE A 21 -6.33 -2.19 1.94
CA ILE A 21 -5.72 -1.04 1.26
C ILE A 21 -4.78 -0.36 2.25
N ALA A 22 -3.51 -0.27 1.88
CA ALA A 22 -2.52 0.45 2.65
C ALA A 22 -2.37 1.88 2.11
N ALA A 23 -2.68 2.87 2.94
CA ALA A 23 -2.44 4.27 2.66
C ALA A 23 -1.15 4.71 3.36
N CYS A 24 -0.17 5.14 2.59
CA CYS A 24 1.18 5.33 3.07
C CYS A 24 1.58 6.80 3.04
N TYR A 25 2.13 7.27 4.15
CA TYR A 25 2.50 8.66 4.36
C TYR A 25 4.01 8.76 4.49
N GLY A 26 4.69 8.81 3.35
CA GLY A 26 6.13 9.01 3.28
C GLY A 26 6.56 10.43 3.66
N THR A 27 7.81 10.55 4.07
CA THR A 27 8.47 11.82 4.45
C THR A 27 9.41 12.35 3.37
N GLY A 28 9.75 11.55 2.36
CA GLY A 28 10.63 11.94 1.25
C GLY A 28 10.06 13.05 0.35
N LEU A 29 10.92 13.73 -0.40
CA LEU A 29 10.54 14.90 -1.23
C LEU A 29 9.38 14.60 -2.20
N THR A 30 9.44 13.48 -2.94
CA THR A 30 8.35 13.05 -3.84
C THR A 30 7.05 12.78 -3.08
N ALA A 31 7.15 12.19 -1.89
CA ALA A 31 5.99 11.94 -1.04
C ALA A 31 5.38 13.25 -0.53
N GLN A 32 6.19 14.25 -0.18
CA GLN A 32 5.70 15.57 0.20
C GLN A 32 5.01 16.26 -0.97
N THR A 33 5.58 16.22 -2.18
CA THR A 33 4.96 16.81 -3.38
C THR A 33 3.58 16.21 -3.67
N ILE A 34 3.44 14.87 -3.61
CA ILE A 34 2.14 14.21 -3.81
C ILE A 34 1.18 14.59 -2.68
N ARG A 35 1.63 14.55 -1.42
CA ARG A 35 0.80 14.90 -0.25
C ARG A 35 0.23 16.30 -0.31
N TYR A 36 1.02 17.28 -0.75
CA TYR A 36 0.58 18.67 -0.90
C TYR A 36 -0.23 18.88 -2.18
N GLY A 37 0.02 18.11 -3.24
CA GLY A 37 -0.77 18.14 -4.46
C GLY A 37 -2.18 17.57 -4.27
N THR A 38 -2.31 16.42 -3.60
CA THR A 38 -3.61 15.80 -3.28
C THR A 38 -4.27 16.40 -2.05
N ALA A 39 -3.73 17.49 -1.49
CA ALA A 39 -4.29 18.12 -0.31
C ALA A 39 -5.55 18.90 -0.67
N SER A 40 -6.69 18.53 -0.10
CA SER A 40 -7.96 19.23 -0.33
C SER A 40 -8.38 20.01 0.91
N LEU A 41 -8.48 21.33 0.78
CA LEU A 41 -8.99 22.22 1.83
C LEU A 41 -10.45 21.93 2.21
N LEU A 42 -11.21 21.33 1.28
CA LEU A 42 -12.60 20.93 1.46
C LEU A 42 -12.76 19.52 2.08
N ALA A 43 -11.67 18.76 2.20
CA ALA A 43 -11.71 17.47 2.87
C ALA A 43 -11.87 17.63 4.40
N PRO A 44 -12.46 16.62 5.08
CA PRO A 44 -12.49 16.57 6.54
C PRO A 44 -11.09 16.81 7.13
N PRO A 45 -10.94 17.49 8.28
CA PRO A 45 -9.64 17.92 8.80
C PRO A 45 -8.56 16.83 8.85
N ARG A 46 -8.97 15.57 9.11
CA ARG A 46 -8.09 14.40 9.17
C ARG A 46 -7.64 13.84 7.81
N LEU A 47 -8.26 14.29 6.72
CA LEU A 47 -8.01 13.86 5.33
C LEU A 47 -7.53 15.01 4.44
N ARG A 48 -7.29 16.20 5.02
CA ARG A 48 -6.79 17.36 4.27
C ARG A 48 -5.44 17.12 3.65
N ILE A 49 -4.66 16.20 4.20
CA ILE A 49 -3.39 15.75 3.64
C ILE A 49 -3.58 14.26 3.32
N GLY A 50 -3.75 13.95 2.04
CA GLY A 50 -3.91 12.58 1.58
C GLY A 50 -2.62 11.75 1.71
N PRO A 51 -2.71 10.43 1.55
CA PRO A 51 -1.52 9.58 1.50
C PRO A 51 -0.68 9.89 0.27
N SER A 52 0.63 9.77 0.40
CA SER A 52 1.57 9.91 -0.73
C SER A 52 1.53 8.71 -1.68
N HIS A 53 1.05 7.57 -1.19
CA HIS A 53 1.15 6.31 -1.90
C HIS A 53 0.08 5.35 -1.39
N VAL A 54 -0.38 4.45 -2.26
CA VAL A 54 -1.36 3.43 -1.91
C VAL A 54 -0.94 2.07 -2.46
N ALA A 55 -1.27 1.03 -1.72
CA ALA A 55 -1.07 -0.35 -2.12
C ALA A 55 -2.29 -1.19 -1.78
N VAL A 56 -2.44 -2.31 -2.47
CA VAL A 56 -3.51 -3.28 -2.24
C VAL A 56 -2.88 -4.61 -1.87
N LEU A 57 -3.42 -5.27 -0.85
CA LEU A 57 -2.97 -6.58 -0.44
C LEU A 57 -3.79 -7.67 -1.13
N CYS A 58 -3.11 -8.72 -1.59
CA CYS A 58 -3.77 -9.93 -2.09
C CYS A 58 -3.01 -11.18 -1.66
N GLU A 59 -3.66 -12.35 -1.79
CA GLU A 59 -3.00 -13.62 -1.52
C GLU A 59 -2.27 -14.10 -2.78
N PHE A 60 -1.03 -14.54 -2.63
CA PHE A 60 -0.27 -15.20 -3.68
C PHE A 60 0.43 -16.44 -3.10
N ARG A 61 0.08 -17.62 -3.61
CA ARG A 61 0.63 -18.92 -3.17
C ARG A 61 0.55 -19.13 -1.65
N GLY A 62 -0.60 -18.79 -1.05
CA GLY A 62 -0.83 -18.97 0.40
C GLY A 62 -0.18 -17.91 1.29
N SER A 63 0.41 -16.85 0.72
CA SER A 63 1.00 -15.73 1.47
C SER A 63 0.37 -14.41 1.07
N MET A 64 0.18 -13.51 2.04
CA MET A 64 -0.25 -12.15 1.74
C MET A 64 0.91 -11.37 1.12
N VAL A 65 0.63 -10.66 0.04
CA VAL A 65 1.58 -9.78 -0.64
C VAL A 65 1.00 -8.39 -0.77
N TRP A 66 1.88 -7.40 -0.60
CA TRP A 66 1.62 -5.98 -0.82
C TRP A 66 1.87 -5.65 -2.29
N VAL A 67 0.84 -5.27 -3.04
CA VAL A 67 0.96 -4.89 -4.45
C VAL A 67 0.88 -3.39 -4.59
N GLU A 68 1.92 -2.80 -5.19
CA GLU A 68 2.04 -1.36 -5.39
C GLU A 68 2.59 -1.04 -6.79
N SER A 69 2.46 0.22 -7.22
CA SER A 69 3.14 0.75 -8.40
C SER A 69 4.09 1.85 -7.99
N THR A 70 5.39 1.61 -8.08
CA THR A 70 6.44 2.55 -7.63
C THR A 70 7.73 2.35 -8.43
N THR A 71 8.63 3.33 -8.39
CA THR A 71 10.00 3.24 -8.92
C THR A 71 11.05 3.35 -7.80
N LEU A 72 10.60 3.38 -6.54
CA LEU A 72 11.43 3.74 -5.38
C LEU A 72 11.54 2.63 -4.33
N CYS A 73 11.04 1.42 -4.62
CA CYS A 73 11.17 0.31 -3.67
C CYS A 73 12.57 -0.31 -3.79
N PRO A 74 13.34 -0.40 -2.68
CA PRO A 74 14.68 -1.01 -2.71
C PRO A 74 14.63 -2.54 -2.73
N HIS A 75 13.47 -3.15 -2.46
CA HIS A 75 13.32 -4.59 -2.37
C HIS A 75 13.10 -5.23 -3.74
N PRO A 76 13.62 -6.45 -4.00
CA PRO A 76 13.21 -7.24 -5.16
C PRO A 76 11.72 -7.59 -5.09
N CYS A 77 11.04 -7.57 -6.23
CA CYS A 77 9.65 -8.01 -6.29
C CYS A 77 9.55 -9.51 -5.95
N VAL A 78 8.75 -9.87 -4.94
CA VAL A 78 8.65 -11.26 -4.44
C VAL A 78 8.05 -12.23 -5.45
N ILE A 79 7.35 -11.72 -6.46
CA ILE A 79 6.75 -12.51 -7.54
C ILE A 79 7.72 -12.68 -8.71
N LEU A 80 8.49 -11.64 -9.05
CA LEU A 80 9.39 -11.65 -10.22
C LEU A 80 10.83 -12.05 -9.87
N GLY A 81 11.24 -11.90 -8.61
CA GLY A 81 12.57 -12.28 -8.10
C GLY A 81 13.69 -11.25 -8.34
N TYR A 82 13.37 -10.06 -8.87
CA TYR A 82 14.33 -8.98 -9.11
C TYR A 82 13.68 -7.61 -8.92
N GLN A 83 14.49 -6.55 -8.84
CA GLN A 83 14.01 -5.17 -8.72
C GLN A 83 13.32 -4.72 -10.02
N VAL A 84 12.15 -4.09 -9.90
CA VAL A 84 11.37 -3.60 -11.04
C VAL A 84 10.80 -2.22 -10.76
N ASP A 85 10.64 -1.45 -11.82
CA ASP A 85 9.89 -0.21 -11.83
C ASP A 85 8.44 -0.47 -12.28
N GLY A 86 7.47 0.20 -11.64
CA GLY A 86 6.05 -0.01 -11.89
C GLY A 86 5.40 -0.99 -10.93
N CYS A 87 4.47 -1.79 -11.45
CA CYS A 87 3.68 -2.73 -10.65
C CYS A 87 4.53 -3.88 -10.11
N GLN A 88 4.56 -3.99 -8.79
CA GLN A 88 5.41 -4.93 -8.05
C GLN A 88 4.74 -5.43 -6.78
N ALA A 89 5.25 -6.54 -6.25
CA ALA A 89 4.76 -7.16 -5.03
C ALA A 89 5.87 -7.34 -4.00
N HIS A 90 5.55 -7.14 -2.73
CA HIS A 90 6.48 -7.26 -1.61
C HIS A 90 5.81 -7.92 -0.40
N LEU A 91 6.60 -8.29 0.60
CA LEU A 91 6.05 -8.69 1.90
C LEU A 91 5.48 -7.45 2.61
N PRO A 92 4.21 -7.47 3.08
CA PRO A 92 3.61 -6.33 3.75
C PRO A 92 4.42 -5.81 4.94
N GLU A 93 4.99 -6.72 5.74
CA GLU A 93 5.75 -6.38 6.94
C GLU A 93 7.02 -5.59 6.62
N ASP A 94 7.66 -5.89 5.49
CA ASP A 94 8.87 -5.18 5.06
C ASP A 94 8.51 -3.79 4.57
N ARG A 95 7.44 -3.64 3.79
CA ARG A 95 6.98 -2.33 3.30
C ARG A 95 6.50 -1.43 4.43
N VAL A 96 5.73 -1.96 5.39
CA VAL A 96 5.33 -1.21 6.59
C VAL A 96 6.55 -0.74 7.37
N ARG A 97 7.55 -1.63 7.54
CA ARG A 97 8.80 -1.28 8.23
C ARG A 97 9.57 -0.17 7.53
N ASP A 98 9.64 -0.19 6.19
CA ASP A 98 10.32 0.87 5.43
C ASP A 98 9.69 2.24 5.68
N TYR A 99 8.36 2.33 5.64
CA TYR A 99 7.65 3.58 5.92
C TYR A 99 7.91 4.07 7.33
N LEU A 100 7.80 3.20 8.33
CA LEU A 100 8.08 3.54 9.73
C LEU A 100 9.53 3.98 9.95
N ALA A 101 10.50 3.27 9.35
CA ALA A 101 11.93 3.59 9.45
C ALA A 101 12.27 4.96 8.84
N SER A 102 11.52 5.40 7.82
CA SER A 102 11.64 6.74 7.22
C SER A 102 10.95 7.85 8.04
N GLY A 103 10.38 7.54 9.20
CA GLY A 103 9.57 8.47 10.00
C GLY A 103 8.16 8.72 9.45
N GLY A 104 7.72 7.90 8.49
CA GLY A 104 6.36 7.89 7.98
C GLY A 104 5.44 6.98 8.78
N HIS A 105 4.24 6.74 8.25
CA HIS A 105 3.29 5.75 8.78
C HIS A 105 2.44 5.15 7.67
N VAL A 106 1.72 4.08 8.01
CA VAL A 106 0.79 3.38 7.12
C VAL A 106 -0.54 3.19 7.84
N ASP A 107 -1.62 3.65 7.23
CA ASP A 107 -2.97 3.32 7.64
C ASP A 107 -3.47 2.14 6.81
N LEU A 108 -4.11 1.16 7.45
CA LEU A 108 -4.74 0.04 6.77
C LEU A 108 -6.26 0.21 6.78
N TYR A 109 -6.85 0.20 5.60
CA TYR A 109 -8.29 0.20 5.41
C TYR A 109 -8.74 -1.18 4.99
N ARG A 110 -9.77 -1.67 5.66
CA ARG A 110 -10.36 -2.98 5.44
C ARG A 110 -11.85 -2.85 5.18
N LEU A 111 -12.39 -3.70 4.31
CA LEU A 111 -13.83 -3.84 4.14
C LEU A 111 -14.50 -4.26 5.44
N SER A 112 -15.72 -3.76 5.67
CA SER A 112 -16.49 -4.23 6.83
C SER A 112 -16.70 -5.76 6.73
N PRO A 113 -16.84 -6.48 7.86
CA PRO A 113 -16.93 -7.94 7.83
C PRO A 113 -18.02 -8.52 6.92
N ILE A 114 -19.10 -7.77 6.67
CA ILE A 114 -20.21 -8.18 5.78
C ILE A 114 -19.84 -8.06 4.30
N GLU A 115 -18.92 -7.16 3.95
CA GLU A 115 -18.39 -6.94 2.60
C GLU A 115 -17.08 -7.71 2.38
N LYS A 116 -16.72 -8.62 3.29
CA LYS A 116 -15.49 -9.41 3.15
C LYS A 116 -15.56 -10.22 1.85
N LEU A 117 -14.47 -10.18 1.08
CA LEU A 117 -14.37 -10.96 -0.14
C LEU A 117 -14.60 -12.45 0.13
N SER A 118 -15.43 -13.05 -0.71
CA SER A 118 -15.51 -14.49 -0.87
C SER A 118 -14.18 -15.05 -1.41
N GLN A 119 -14.04 -16.37 -1.37
CA GLN A 119 -12.87 -17.03 -1.93
C GLN A 119 -12.72 -16.77 -3.44
N SER A 120 -13.80 -16.84 -4.21
CA SER A 120 -13.77 -16.58 -5.66
C SER A 120 -13.40 -15.13 -5.99
N GLU A 121 -13.85 -14.18 -5.17
CA GLU A 121 -13.47 -12.76 -5.32
C GLU A 121 -12.00 -12.53 -4.95
N THR A 122 -11.50 -13.23 -3.92
CA THR A 122 -10.07 -13.21 -3.55
C THR A 122 -9.22 -13.75 -4.69
N GLU A 123 -9.59 -14.88 -5.29
CA GLU A 123 -8.90 -15.47 -6.44
C GLU A 123 -8.94 -14.57 -7.68
N LEU A 124 -10.08 -13.91 -7.91
CA LEU A 124 -10.22 -12.92 -8.99
C LEU A 124 -9.32 -11.71 -8.76
N LEU A 125 -9.31 -11.14 -7.55
CA LEU A 125 -8.44 -10.03 -7.17
C LEU A 125 -6.96 -10.39 -7.40
N THR A 126 -6.54 -11.55 -6.90
CA THR A 126 -5.17 -12.05 -7.11
C THR A 126 -4.86 -12.21 -8.60
N THR A 127 -5.79 -12.75 -9.38
CA THR A 127 -5.60 -12.90 -10.84
C THR A 127 -5.41 -11.53 -11.50
N ILE A 128 -6.23 -10.54 -11.16
CA ILE A 128 -6.11 -9.18 -11.67
C ILE A 128 -4.74 -8.58 -11.29
N LEU A 129 -4.41 -8.53 -10.01
CA LEU A 129 -3.18 -7.89 -9.53
C LEU A 129 -1.92 -8.59 -10.00
N VAL A 130 -1.87 -9.92 -9.92
CA VAL A 130 -0.67 -10.68 -10.24
C VAL A 130 -0.54 -10.92 -11.74
N ARG A 131 -1.57 -11.46 -12.39
CA ARG A 131 -1.46 -11.86 -13.81
C ARG A 131 -1.48 -10.65 -14.73
N HIS A 132 -2.37 -9.69 -14.47
CA HIS A 132 -2.61 -8.58 -15.40
C HIS A 132 -1.73 -7.37 -15.13
N PHE A 133 -1.39 -7.05 -13.88
CA PHE A 133 -0.52 -5.91 -13.59
C PHE A 133 0.96 -6.31 -13.48
N ILE A 134 1.30 -7.23 -12.56
CA ILE A 134 2.69 -7.62 -12.34
C ILE A 134 3.22 -8.49 -13.49
N GLY A 135 2.44 -9.49 -13.92
CA GLY A 135 2.80 -10.43 -14.98
C GLY A 135 2.98 -9.76 -16.34
N GLN A 136 2.22 -8.70 -16.62
CA GLN A 136 2.39 -7.87 -17.83
C GLN A 136 3.40 -6.73 -17.65
N ARG A 137 4.00 -6.59 -16.47
CA ARG A 137 5.00 -5.55 -16.15
C ARG A 137 4.50 -4.15 -16.46
N VAL A 138 3.29 -3.83 -16.01
CA VAL A 138 2.71 -2.49 -16.16
C VAL A 138 3.66 -1.47 -15.51
N THR A 139 4.13 -0.52 -16.32
CA THR A 139 5.10 0.49 -15.90
C THR A 139 4.44 1.57 -15.05
N TYR A 140 5.25 2.25 -14.24
CA TYR A 140 4.77 3.38 -13.44
C TYR A 140 4.30 4.53 -14.34
N ASP A 141 3.06 5.00 -14.14
CA ASP A 141 2.52 6.16 -14.84
C ASP A 141 2.85 7.45 -14.08
N LEU A 142 4.04 7.99 -14.34
CA LEU A 142 4.49 9.25 -13.74
C LEU A 142 3.60 10.43 -14.15
N GLY A 143 3.07 10.42 -15.39
CA GLY A 143 2.20 11.49 -15.89
C GLY A 143 0.85 11.51 -15.19
N GLY A 144 0.22 10.35 -15.06
CA GLY A 144 -1.02 10.18 -14.31
C GLY A 144 -0.87 10.54 -12.83
N ALA A 145 0.25 10.17 -12.20
CA ALA A 145 0.53 10.49 -10.79
C ALA A 145 0.65 12.01 -10.52
N LEU A 146 1.25 12.77 -11.44
CA LEU A 146 1.35 14.22 -11.32
C LEU A 146 0.00 14.91 -11.56
N VAL A 147 -0.80 14.41 -12.51
CA VAL A 147 -2.11 14.99 -12.84
C VAL A 147 -3.14 14.67 -11.76
N SER A 148 -3.15 13.46 -11.19
CA SER A 148 -4.04 13.11 -10.07
C SER A 148 -3.72 13.90 -8.79
N GLY A 149 -2.45 14.29 -8.61
CA GLY A 149 -2.03 15.22 -7.56
C GLY A 149 -2.36 16.69 -7.81
N SER A 150 -3.15 17.04 -8.83
CA SER A 150 -3.49 18.44 -9.15
C SER A 150 -5.00 18.71 -9.26
N ARG A 151 -5.84 17.73 -8.91
CA ARG A 151 -7.30 17.78 -9.02
C ARG A 151 -8.01 17.58 -7.69
#